data_AF-A0A412LAM3-F1
#
_entry.id   AF-A0A412LAM3-F1
#
_cell.length_a   1.000
_cell.length_b   1.000
_cell.length_c   1.000
_cell.angle_alpha   90.00
_cell.angle_beta   90.00
_cell.angle_gamma   90.00
#
_symmetry.space_group_name_H-M   'P 1'
#
loop_
_entity.id
_entity.type
_entity.pdbx_description
1 polymer ?
#
loop_
_entity_poly.entity_id
_entity_poly.type
_entity_poly.pdbx_seq_one_letter_code
_entity_poly.pdbx_strand_id
1 'polypeptide(L)'
;MMQSVANALKLGYSVENALLQAQKDLDKLYSSQCRINRELQYMRRQLEMNVPAEQVLEGLAKRTGHEDVRAFTTVMVLARRNGGDLVEVLQNAIRQLCERMEVKKEIEVVYAAKKMEFYVMAGIPAGMIAYMKLCFPQFMEMLYGTAFGMIFMTVCLAVYVSAFLWGKRIIEIEV
;
A
#
# COMPACT_ATOMS: atom_id res chain seq x y z
N MET A 1 -2.12 -3.93 13.86
CA MET A 1 -1.54 -3.15 14.99
C MET A 1 -2.32 -1.87 15.25
N MET A 2 -2.36 -0.89 14.34
CA MET A 2 -3.09 0.38 14.59
C MET A 2 -4.58 0.20 14.87
N GLN A 3 -5.29 -0.68 14.13
CA GLN A 3 -6.71 -0.97 14.40
C GLN A 3 -6.94 -1.66 15.76
N SER A 4 -6.06 -2.59 16.16
CA SER A 4 -6.14 -3.26 17.47
C SER A 4 -5.89 -2.29 18.63
N VAL A 5 -4.91 -1.38 18.47
CA VAL A 5 -4.60 -0.33 19.45
C VAL A 5 -5.74 0.70 19.52
N ALA A 6 -6.29 1.13 18.39
CA ALA A 6 -7.43 2.05 18.33
C ALA A 6 -8.71 1.45 18.94
N ASN A 7 -8.99 0.17 18.72
CA ASN A 7 -10.13 -0.52 19.32
C ASN A 7 -9.98 -0.70 20.83
N ALA A 8 -8.77 -0.98 21.31
CA ALA A 8 -8.51 -1.09 22.74
C ALA A 8 -8.57 0.27 23.46
N LEU A 9 -8.22 1.36 22.78
CA LEU A 9 -8.36 2.74 23.28
C LEU A 9 -9.82 3.23 23.31
N LYS A 10 -10.66 2.79 22.35
CA LYS A 10 -12.10 3.10 22.32
C LYS A 10 -12.88 2.56 23.53
N LEU A 11 -12.34 1.58 24.24
CA LEU A 11 -12.98 0.92 25.38
C LEU A 11 -12.69 1.62 26.73
N GLY A 12 -12.02 2.77 26.74
CA GLY A 12 -11.73 3.52 27.97
C GLY A 12 -10.57 2.96 28.80
N TYR A 13 -9.77 2.07 28.24
CA TYR A 13 -8.56 1.55 28.90
C TYR A 13 -7.42 2.58 28.88
N SER A 14 -6.58 2.59 29.93
CA SER A 14 -5.31 3.33 29.89
C SER A 14 -4.50 2.86 28.67
N VAL A 15 -3.69 3.75 28.10
CA VAL A 15 -2.82 3.44 26.94
C VAL A 15 -1.99 2.18 27.20
N GLU A 16 -1.65 1.90 28.45
CA GLU A 16 -0.92 0.70 28.87
C GLU A 16 -1.73 -0.58 28.69
N ASN A 17 -2.99 -0.60 29.15
CA ASN A 17 -3.85 -1.77 28.99
C ASN A 17 -4.22 -2.00 27.52
N ALA A 18 -4.39 -0.92 26.75
CA ALA A 18 -4.63 -1.02 25.32
C ALA A 18 -3.44 -1.64 24.58
N LEU A 19 -2.21 -1.28 24.96
CA LEU A 19 -0.99 -1.89 24.41
C LEU A 19 -0.83 -3.35 24.82
N LEU A 20 -1.12 -3.69 26.07
CA LEU A 20 -1.06 -5.07 26.58
C LEU A 20 -2.06 -5.98 25.87
N GLN A 21 -3.28 -5.49 25.64
CA GLN A 21 -4.31 -6.24 24.93
C GLN A 21 -3.94 -6.42 23.45
N ALA A 22 -3.45 -5.35 22.80
CA ALA A 22 -2.98 -5.43 21.43
C ALA A 22 -1.81 -6.42 21.27
N GLN A 23 -0.91 -6.50 22.25
CA GLN A 23 0.15 -7.52 22.27
C GLN A 23 -0.43 -8.94 22.33
N LYS A 24 -1.38 -9.21 23.23
CA LYS A 24 -2.01 -10.53 23.35
C LYS A 24 -2.75 -10.96 22.08
N ASP A 25 -3.42 -10.02 21.42
CA ASP A 25 -4.13 -10.29 20.17
C ASP A 25 -3.16 -10.51 19.01
N LEU A 26 -2.05 -9.77 18.96
CA LEU A 26 -1.02 -9.90 17.92
C LEU A 26 -0.14 -11.14 18.10
N ASP A 27 0.11 -11.60 19.33
CA ASP A 27 0.81 -12.86 19.62
C ASP A 27 0.05 -14.09 19.10
N LYS A 28 -1.27 -14.01 18.94
CA LYS A 28 -2.08 -15.09 18.34
C LYS A 28 -2.04 -15.10 16.81
N LEU A 29 -1.80 -13.95 16.19
CA LEU A 29 -1.86 -13.76 14.73
C LEU A 29 -0.48 -13.80 14.06
N TYR A 30 0.59 -13.47 14.78
CA TYR A 30 1.94 -13.37 14.24
C TYR A 30 2.94 -14.17 15.10
N SER A 31 3.81 -14.97 14.46
CA SER A 31 4.89 -15.68 15.15
C SER A 31 5.80 -14.70 15.92
N SER A 32 6.33 -15.12 17.08
CA SER A 32 7.13 -14.28 18.00
C SER A 32 8.39 -13.62 17.39
N GLN A 33 8.74 -13.91 16.13
CA GLN A 33 9.87 -13.34 15.39
C GLN A 33 9.50 -12.15 14.48
N CYS A 34 8.22 -11.78 14.37
CA CYS A 34 7.83 -10.62 13.56
C CYS A 34 8.31 -9.29 14.18
N ARG A 35 8.82 -8.36 13.35
CA ARG A 35 9.30 -7.03 13.78
C ARG A 35 8.27 -6.28 14.63
N ILE A 36 6.98 -6.44 14.33
CA ILE A 36 5.87 -5.84 15.06
C ILE A 36 5.80 -6.32 16.52
N ASN A 37 6.01 -7.62 16.77
CA ASN A 37 5.96 -8.19 18.12
C ASN A 37 7.14 -7.74 18.97
N ARG A 38 8.34 -7.67 18.37
CA ARG A 38 9.53 -7.14 19.04
C ARG A 38 9.35 -5.67 19.43
N GLU A 39 8.70 -4.90 18.57
CA GLU A 39 8.44 -3.49 18.81
C GLU A 39 7.39 -3.27 19.92
N LEU A 40 6.33 -4.08 19.94
CA LEU A 40 5.33 -4.08 21.03
C LEU A 40 5.93 -4.51 22.37
N GLN A 41 6.79 -5.52 22.39
CA GLN A 41 7.54 -5.90 23.60
C GLN A 41 8.44 -4.77 24.10
N TYR A 42 9.09 -4.04 23.18
CA TYR A 42 9.91 -2.89 23.52
C TYR A 42 9.08 -1.73 24.11
N MET A 43 7.90 -1.46 23.55
CA MET A 43 6.99 -0.46 24.10
C MET A 43 6.44 -0.87 25.47
N ARG A 44 6.04 -2.14 25.64
CA ARG A 44 5.59 -2.67 26.92
C ARG A 44 6.66 -2.53 28.00
N ARG A 45 7.91 -2.87 27.69
CA ARG A 45 9.01 -2.77 28.66
C ARG A 45 9.23 -1.32 29.10
N GLN A 46 9.06 -0.34 28.22
CA GLN A 46 9.12 1.07 28.59
C GLN A 46 7.96 1.49 29.50
N LEU A 47 6.75 1.01 29.23
CA LEU A 47 5.59 1.25 30.10
C LEU A 47 5.78 0.62 31.49
N GLU A 48 6.31 -0.62 31.56
CA GLU A 48 6.67 -1.28 32.83
C GLU A 48 7.76 -0.51 33.60
N MET A 49 8.61 0.26 32.90
CA MET A 49 9.60 1.16 33.49
C MET A 49 9.03 2.55 33.86
N ASN A 50 7.70 2.72 33.92
CA ASN A 50 7.02 3.99 34.18
C ASN A 50 7.38 5.11 33.18
N VAL A 51 7.80 4.78 31.96
CA VAL A 51 7.97 5.78 30.90
C VAL A 51 6.58 6.25 30.47
N PRO A 52 6.33 7.57 30.35
CA PRO A 52 5.04 8.10 29.93
C PRO A 52 4.64 7.52 28.57
N ALA A 53 3.41 7.02 28.43
CA ALA A 53 3.00 6.40 27.17
C ALA A 53 3.06 7.36 25.96
N GLU A 54 3.03 8.68 26.18
CA GLU A 54 3.30 9.67 25.13
C GLU A 54 4.70 9.52 24.54
N GLN A 55 5.73 9.39 25.39
CA GLN A 55 7.11 9.20 24.94
C GLN A 55 7.29 7.85 24.25
N VAL A 56 6.58 6.82 24.71
CA VAL A 56 6.64 5.49 24.09
C VAL A 56 6.05 5.51 22.68
N LEU A 57 4.90 6.18 22.48
CA LEU A 57 4.28 6.35 21.17
C LEU A 57 5.10 7.28 20.26
N GLU A 58 5.63 8.39 20.76
CA GLU A 58 6.53 9.26 19.98
C GLU A 58 7.79 8.54 19.54
N GLY A 59 8.35 7.71 20.42
CA GLY A 59 9.47 6.83 20.10
C GLY A 59 9.12 5.86 18.97
N LEU A 60 7.91 5.29 18.98
CA LEU A 60 7.42 4.43 17.90
C LEU A 60 7.30 5.20 16.59
N ALA A 61 6.68 6.38 16.59
CA ALA A 61 6.55 7.21 15.39
C ALA A 61 7.91 7.59 14.79
N LYS A 62 8.87 7.96 15.63
CA LYS A 62 10.25 8.27 15.19
C LYS A 62 10.96 7.06 14.58
N ARG A 63 10.78 5.86 15.14
CA ARG A 63 11.44 4.63 14.66
C ARG A 63 10.77 4.00 13.43
N THR A 64 9.45 4.17 13.29
CA THR A 64 8.69 3.56 12.18
C THR A 64 8.78 4.40 10.90
N GLY A 65 9.05 5.71 11.02
CA GLY A 65 9.32 6.60 9.88
C GLY A 65 8.11 6.94 9.00
N HIS A 66 7.02 6.18 9.09
CA HIS A 66 5.77 6.43 8.35
C HIS A 66 5.02 7.67 8.84
N GLU A 67 4.59 8.52 7.91
CA GLU A 67 3.79 9.72 8.21
C GLU A 67 2.47 9.38 8.91
N ASP A 68 1.79 8.31 8.51
CA ASP A 68 0.51 7.91 9.10
C ASP A 68 0.65 7.52 10.59
N VAL A 69 1.75 6.84 10.95
CA VAL A 69 2.05 6.45 12.34
C VAL A 69 2.40 7.68 13.19
N ARG A 70 3.08 8.66 12.58
CA ARG A 70 3.41 9.93 13.22
C ARG A 70 2.17 10.76 13.48
N ALA A 71 1.30 10.90 12.49
CA ALA A 71 0.01 11.58 12.62
C ALA A 71 -0.84 10.94 13.72
N PHE A 72 -0.98 9.60 13.71
CA PHE A 72 -1.70 8.87 14.75
C PHE A 72 -1.16 9.16 16.16
N THR A 73 0.16 9.14 16.32
CA THR A 73 0.82 9.39 17.60
C THR A 73 0.61 10.80 18.12
N THR A 74 0.82 11.81 17.27
CA THR A 74 0.65 13.23 17.63
C THR A 74 -0.78 13.50 18.10
N VAL A 75 -1.74 12.91 17.40
CA VAL A 75 -3.16 12.99 17.69
C VAL A 75 -3.42 12.35 19.06
N MET A 76 -2.98 11.11 19.30
CA MET A 76 -3.13 10.42 20.60
C MET A 76 -2.55 11.18 21.81
N VAL A 77 -1.36 11.76 21.67
CA VAL A 77 -0.70 12.56 22.72
C VAL A 77 -1.53 13.81 23.06
N LEU A 78 -2.14 14.43 22.05
CA LEU A 78 -2.94 15.63 22.21
C LEU A 78 -4.25 15.37 22.95
N ALA A 79 -4.96 14.26 22.68
CA ALA A 79 -6.18 13.96 23.42
C ALA A 79 -5.93 13.67 24.90
N ARG A 80 -4.82 13.01 25.23
CA ARG A 80 -4.53 12.67 26.63
C ARG A 80 -4.23 13.89 27.49
N ARG A 81 -3.69 14.96 26.89
CA ARG A 81 -3.41 16.23 27.59
C ARG A 81 -4.66 17.08 27.86
N ASN A 82 -5.70 16.98 27.04
CA ASN A 82 -6.76 17.99 27.02
C ASN A 82 -8.14 17.53 27.56
N GLY A 83 -8.31 16.28 28.00
CA GLY A 83 -9.54 15.82 28.65
C GLY A 83 -10.75 15.62 27.72
N GLY A 84 -11.84 15.07 28.29
CA GLY A 84 -12.87 14.24 27.63
C GLY A 84 -13.53 14.72 26.34
N ASP A 85 -13.66 16.02 26.10
CA ASP A 85 -14.33 16.55 24.88
C ASP A 85 -13.43 16.46 23.63
N LEU A 86 -12.12 16.65 23.83
CA LEU A 86 -11.12 16.49 22.76
C LEU A 86 -10.90 15.02 22.41
N VAL A 87 -11.20 14.09 23.32
CA VAL A 87 -11.06 12.65 23.07
C VAL A 87 -12.01 12.19 21.97
N GLU A 88 -13.24 12.70 21.91
CA GLU A 88 -14.22 12.30 20.90
C GLU A 88 -13.86 12.80 19.49
N VAL A 89 -13.48 14.08 19.38
CA VAL A 89 -12.98 14.67 18.12
C VAL A 89 -11.74 13.92 17.64
N LEU A 90 -10.87 13.55 18.57
CA LEU A 90 -9.65 12.80 18.26
C LEU A 90 -9.94 11.39 17.77
N GLN A 91 -10.86 10.68 18.41
CA GLN A 91 -11.30 9.35 17.98
C GLN A 91 -11.91 9.38 16.57
N ASN A 92 -12.61 10.46 16.23
CA ASN A 92 -13.12 10.67 14.87
C ASN A 92 -11.99 10.91 13.87
N ALA A 93 -10.99 11.73 14.21
CA ALA A 93 -9.81 11.93 13.37
C ALA A 93 -9.02 10.64 13.14
N ILE A 94 -8.82 9.83 14.19
CA ILE A 94 -8.17 8.51 14.10
C ILE A 94 -8.94 7.59 13.17
N ARG A 95 -10.27 7.58 13.26
CA ARG A 95 -11.11 6.76 12.38
C ARG A 95 -10.93 7.17 10.92
N GLN A 96 -10.95 8.47 10.63
CA GLN A 96 -10.71 9.00 9.28
C GLN A 96 -9.32 8.66 8.75
N LEU A 97 -8.28 8.70 9.60
CA LEU A 97 -6.93 8.28 9.22
C LEU A 97 -6.88 6.79 8.88
N CYS A 98 -7.50 5.94 9.70
CA CYS A 98 -7.60 4.51 9.43
C CYS A 98 -8.34 4.22 8.12
N GLU A 99 -9.47 4.87 7.87
CA GLU A 99 -10.22 4.75 6.62
C GLU A 99 -9.37 5.19 5.42
N ARG A 100 -8.63 6.29 5.53
CA ARG A 100 -7.71 6.74 4.47
C ARG A 100 -6.60 5.74 4.18
N MET A 101 -6.03 5.11 5.22
CA MET A 101 -5.02 4.06 5.03
C MET A 101 -5.59 2.83 4.32
N GLU A 102 -6.81 2.43 4.68
CA GLU A 102 -7.48 1.29 4.07
C GLU A 102 -7.79 1.55 2.60
N VAL A 103 -8.31 2.74 2.27
CA VAL A 103 -8.56 3.16 0.88
C VAL A 103 -7.26 3.23 0.08
N LYS A 104 -6.17 3.78 0.64
CA LYS A 104 -4.85 3.79 -0.04
C LYS A 104 -4.39 2.37 -0.38
N LYS A 105 -4.53 1.43 0.57
CA LYS A 105 -4.16 0.04 0.36
C LYS A 105 -5.04 -0.63 -0.69
N GLU A 106 -6.33 -0.34 -0.71
CA GLU A 106 -7.24 -0.83 -1.75
C GLU A 106 -6.84 -0.31 -3.14
N ILE A 107 -6.49 0.99 -3.24
CA ILE A 107 -5.99 1.60 -4.47
C ILE A 107 -4.70 0.90 -4.94
N GLU A 108 -3.72 0.68 -4.05
CA GLU A 108 -2.48 -0.04 -4.41
C GLU A 108 -2.76 -1.45 -4.96
N VAL A 109 -3.70 -2.18 -4.35
CA VAL A 109 -4.07 -3.54 -4.79
C VAL A 109 -4.73 -3.50 -6.17
N VAL A 110 -5.70 -2.60 -6.38
CA VAL A 110 -6.41 -2.44 -7.66
C VAL A 110 -5.43 -1.99 -8.75
N TYR A 111 -4.55 -1.06 -8.42
CA TYR A 111 -3.54 -0.55 -9.33
C TYR A 111 -2.51 -1.64 -9.72
N ALA A 112 -2.04 -2.44 -8.77
CA ALA A 112 -1.15 -3.57 -9.05
C ALA A 112 -1.79 -4.58 -10.03
N ALA A 113 -3.09 -4.86 -9.86
CA ALA A 113 -3.84 -5.71 -10.80
C ALA A 113 -3.91 -5.07 -12.20
N LYS A 114 -4.23 -3.77 -12.29
CA LYS A 114 -4.32 -3.05 -13.57
C LYS A 114 -2.97 -2.94 -14.29
N LYS A 115 -1.88 -2.80 -13.54
CA LYS A 115 -0.52 -2.84 -14.07
C LYS A 115 -0.20 -4.19 -14.71
N MET A 116 -0.51 -5.30 -14.05
CA MET A 116 -0.36 -6.63 -14.64
C MET A 116 -1.22 -6.82 -15.90
N GLU A 117 -2.49 -6.41 -15.85
CA GLU A 117 -3.41 -6.49 -16.98
C GLU A 117 -2.86 -5.75 -18.21
N PHE A 118 -2.33 -4.53 -18.03
CA PHE A 118 -1.70 -3.77 -19.09
C PHE A 118 -0.51 -4.49 -19.72
N TYR A 119 0.41 -5.05 -18.90
CA TYR A 119 1.56 -5.77 -19.44
C TYR A 119 1.15 -7.01 -20.24
N VAL A 120 0.11 -7.72 -19.78
CA VAL A 120 -0.46 -8.86 -20.53
C VAL A 120 -1.05 -8.39 -21.85
N MET A 121 -1.89 -7.35 -21.85
CA MET A 121 -2.50 -6.81 -23.06
C MET A 121 -1.47 -6.26 -24.05
N ALA A 122 -0.43 -5.58 -23.56
CA ALA A 122 0.70 -5.15 -24.38
C ALA A 122 1.45 -6.36 -24.98
N GLY A 123 1.52 -7.50 -24.31
CA GLY A 123 2.15 -8.71 -24.87
C GLY A 123 1.39 -9.32 -26.05
N ILE A 124 0.07 -9.12 -26.15
CA ILE A 124 -0.80 -9.83 -27.11
C ILE A 124 -0.40 -9.58 -28.57
N PRO A 125 -0.25 -8.34 -29.07
CA PRO A 125 0.06 -8.10 -30.48
C PRO A 125 1.42 -8.68 -30.89
N ALA A 126 2.43 -8.60 -30.02
CA ALA A 126 3.73 -9.20 -30.27
C ALA A 126 3.64 -10.74 -30.34
N GLY A 127 2.89 -11.35 -29.41
CA GLY A 127 2.61 -12.80 -29.43
C GLY A 127 1.85 -13.24 -30.68
N MET A 128 0.87 -12.43 -31.13
CA MET A 128 0.07 -12.70 -32.31
C MET A 128 0.92 -12.67 -33.59
N ILE A 129 1.84 -11.70 -33.72
CA ILE A 129 2.80 -11.65 -34.84
C ILE A 129 3.70 -12.88 -34.84
N ALA A 130 4.23 -13.28 -33.68
CA ALA A 130 5.07 -14.48 -33.54
C ALA A 130 4.28 -15.75 -33.92
N TYR A 131 3.04 -15.86 -33.47
CA TYR A 131 2.15 -16.98 -33.80
C TYR A 131 1.86 -17.06 -35.30
N MET A 132 1.48 -15.94 -35.93
CA MET A 132 1.23 -15.91 -37.37
C MET A 132 2.47 -16.26 -38.18
N LYS A 133 3.67 -15.86 -37.74
CA LYS A 133 4.92 -16.22 -38.41
C LYS A 133 5.20 -17.73 -38.38
N LEU A 134 4.81 -18.42 -37.31
CA LEU A 134 5.01 -19.88 -37.17
C LEU A 134 3.96 -20.70 -37.93
N CYS A 135 2.67 -20.32 -37.84
CA CYS A 135 1.59 -21.07 -38.49
C CYS A 135 1.40 -20.71 -39.98
N PHE A 136 1.67 -19.47 -40.39
CA PHE A 136 1.37 -18.95 -41.73
C PHE A 136 2.52 -18.12 -42.34
N PRO A 137 3.71 -18.72 -42.56
CA PRO A 137 4.88 -18.01 -43.07
C PRO A 137 4.65 -17.38 -44.47
N GLN A 138 3.91 -18.06 -45.35
CA GLN A 138 3.59 -17.59 -46.70
C GLN A 138 2.75 -16.30 -46.71
N PHE A 139 1.89 -16.11 -45.70
CA PHE A 139 1.08 -14.89 -45.57
C PHE A 139 1.93 -13.71 -45.12
N MET A 140 2.89 -13.94 -44.21
CA MET A 140 3.84 -12.93 -43.78
C MET A 140 4.82 -12.52 -44.89
N GLU A 141 5.26 -13.44 -45.75
CA GLU A 141 6.10 -13.11 -46.91
C GLU A 141 5.39 -12.19 -47.91
N MET A 142 4.09 -12.39 -48.15
CA MET A 142 3.34 -11.52 -49.05
C MET A 142 3.08 -10.13 -48.44
N LEU A 143 2.90 -10.07 -47.11
CA LEU A 143 2.71 -8.83 -46.35
C LEU A 143 3.99 -8.01 -46.22
N TYR A 144 5.16 -8.64 -46.08
CA TYR A 144 6.45 -7.95 -45.97
C TYR A 144 7.19 -7.81 -47.31
N GLY A 145 6.85 -8.61 -48.33
CA GLY A 145 7.52 -8.62 -49.63
C GLY A 145 7.09 -7.51 -50.58
N THR A 146 5.98 -6.82 -50.30
CA THR A 146 5.50 -5.69 -51.11
C THR A 146 5.85 -4.35 -50.45
N ALA A 147 6.28 -3.36 -51.24
CA ALA A 147 6.65 -2.03 -50.73
C ALA A 147 5.50 -1.36 -49.93
N PHE A 148 4.25 -1.60 -50.33
CA PHE A 148 3.07 -1.11 -49.64
C PHE A 148 2.87 -1.76 -48.26
N GLY A 149 3.08 -3.08 -48.17
CA GLY A 149 2.97 -3.81 -46.91
C GLY A 149 4.08 -3.44 -45.91
N MET A 150 5.29 -3.17 -46.39
CA MET A 150 6.38 -2.67 -45.55
C MET A 150 6.03 -1.32 -44.89
N ILE A 151 5.48 -0.37 -45.66
CA ILE A 151 5.04 0.94 -45.15
C ILE A 151 3.91 0.77 -44.15
N PHE A 152 2.91 -0.06 -44.45
CA PHE A 152 1.78 -0.31 -43.57
C PHE A 152 2.24 -0.89 -42.21
N MET A 153 3.13 -1.88 -42.24
CA MET A 153 3.69 -2.48 -41.02
C MET A 153 4.52 -1.48 -40.21
N THR A 154 5.25 -0.57 -40.86
CA THR A 154 6.00 0.49 -40.14
C THR A 154 5.06 1.46 -39.44
N VAL A 155 3.95 1.85 -40.08
CA VAL A 155 2.92 2.71 -39.47
C VAL A 155 2.24 2.00 -38.29
N CYS A 156 1.82 0.74 -38.47
CA CYS A 156 1.24 -0.06 -37.39
C CYS A 156 2.19 -0.20 -36.20
N LEU A 157 3.47 -0.46 -36.45
CA LEU A 157 4.49 -0.55 -35.41
C LEU A 157 4.67 0.80 -34.69
N ALA A 158 4.72 1.92 -35.43
CA ALA A 158 4.84 3.24 -34.84
C ALA A 158 3.65 3.58 -33.93
N VAL A 159 2.42 3.30 -34.39
CA VAL A 159 1.20 3.47 -33.58
C VAL A 159 1.25 2.58 -32.34
N TYR A 160 1.62 1.32 -32.48
CA TYR A 160 1.74 0.39 -31.37
C TYR A 160 2.76 0.84 -30.32
N VAL A 161 3.95 1.28 -30.74
CA VAL A 161 4.98 1.83 -29.85
C VAL A 161 4.48 3.10 -29.18
N SER A 162 3.80 4.00 -29.90
CA SER A 162 3.25 5.22 -29.32
C SER A 162 2.18 4.93 -28.25
N ALA A 163 1.29 3.96 -28.51
CA ALA A 163 0.27 3.53 -27.57
C ALA A 163 0.89 2.86 -26.33
N PHE A 164 1.93 2.06 -26.52
CA PHE A 164 2.68 1.45 -25.42
C PHE A 164 3.36 2.50 -24.54
N LEU A 165 4.00 3.51 -25.13
CA LEU A 165 4.64 4.61 -24.40
C LEU A 165 3.62 5.45 -23.64
N TRP A 166 2.46 5.74 -24.24
CA TRP A 166 1.36 6.43 -23.56
C TRP A 166 0.78 5.61 -22.40
N GLY A 167 0.51 4.33 -22.61
CA GLY A 167 0.03 3.43 -21.57
C GLY A 167 1.03 3.28 -20.43
N LYS A 168 2.33 3.17 -20.75
CA LYS A 168 3.39 3.15 -19.75
C LYS A 168 3.40 4.43 -18.94
N ARG A 169 3.25 5.61 -19.55
CA ARG A 169 3.14 6.87 -18.81
C ARG A 169 1.93 6.89 -17.88
N ILE A 170 0.75 6.46 -18.33
CA ILE A 170 -0.46 6.47 -17.51
C ILE A 170 -0.31 5.59 -16.27
N ILE A 171 0.39 4.47 -16.40
CA ILE A 171 0.63 3.55 -15.29
C ILE A 171 1.80 4.04 -14.44
N GLU A 172 2.91 4.48 -15.02
CA GLU A 172 4.08 4.96 -14.30
C GLU A 172 3.84 6.31 -13.58
N ILE A 173 2.77 7.03 -13.93
CA ILE A 173 2.23 8.12 -13.12
C ILE A 173 1.52 7.50 -11.92
N GLU A 174 2.33 7.20 -10.90
CA GLU A 174 1.89 6.94 -9.55
C GLU A 174 2.34 8.12 -8.67
N VAL A 175 1.42 8.51 -7.78
CA VAL A 175 1.38 9.70 -6.91
C VAL A 175 2.69 9.99 -6.20
#